data_AF-A0A942NXS2-F1
#
_entry.id   AF-A0A942NXS2-F1
#
_cell.length_a   1.000
_cell.length_b   1.000
_cell.length_c   1.000
_cell.angle_alpha   90.00
_cell.angle_beta   90.00
_cell.angle_gamma   90.00
#
_symmetry.space_group_name_H-M   'P 1'
#
loop_
_entity.id
_entity.type
_entity.pdbx_description
1 polymer ?
#
loop_
_entity_poly.entity_id
_entity_poly.type
_entity_poly.pdbx_seq_one_letter_code
_entity_poly.pdbx_strand_id
1 'polypeptide(L)'
;MRKLLILFLFLSMSLGSFSQADSVVANTKDVESIDAIMKALYDVISGPAGEARNWNRMRTLFLPEAKMIATGTTPTGEIVKRVMTVEDYITRNGPVLEKNGFFEQEIYRKQEVYGRIAHCFSTYAAKRTATDKEPFMRGINSIQLYNDGKRWWILSIFWQSESKDLPLPKEYLKKE
;
A
#
# COMPACT_ATOMS: atom_id res chain seq x y z
N MET A 1 56.26 -19.92 -32.38
CA MET A 1 55.25 -20.45 -31.45
C MET A 1 54.43 -19.27 -30.91
N ARG A 2 53.32 -18.94 -31.57
CA ARG A 2 52.48 -17.76 -31.25
C ARG A 2 51.35 -18.25 -30.35
N LYS A 3 51.38 -17.87 -29.06
CA LYS A 3 50.39 -18.31 -28.06
C LYS A 3 49.03 -17.69 -28.38
N LEU A 4 48.02 -18.54 -28.57
CA LEU A 4 46.63 -18.17 -28.79
C LEU A 4 46.00 -17.81 -27.43
N LEU A 5 45.61 -16.55 -27.23
CA LEU A 5 44.85 -16.12 -26.05
C LEU A 5 43.38 -16.44 -26.29
N ILE A 6 42.83 -17.43 -25.58
CA ILE A 6 41.39 -17.72 -25.56
C ILE A 6 40.76 -16.83 -24.51
N LEU A 7 39.96 -15.85 -24.96
CA LEU A 7 39.18 -14.97 -24.12
C LEU A 7 37.90 -15.71 -23.69
N PHE A 8 37.81 -16.12 -22.43
CA PHE A 8 36.58 -16.67 -21.85
C PHE A 8 35.63 -15.52 -21.51
N LEU A 9 34.57 -15.37 -22.31
CA LEU A 9 33.47 -14.46 -22.05
C LEU A 9 32.56 -15.07 -20.97
N PHE A 10 32.69 -14.63 -19.71
CA PHE A 10 31.75 -14.99 -18.65
C PHE A 10 30.44 -14.22 -18.86
N LEU A 11 29.46 -14.87 -19.49
CA LEU A 11 28.09 -14.37 -19.54
C LEU A 11 27.45 -14.60 -18.17
N SER A 12 27.50 -13.58 -17.30
CA SER A 12 26.77 -13.61 -16.03
C SER A 12 25.27 -13.55 -16.30
N MET A 13 24.60 -14.70 -16.36
CA MET A 13 23.15 -14.76 -16.24
C MET A 13 22.78 -14.34 -14.83
N SER A 14 22.35 -13.09 -14.67
CA SER A 14 21.63 -12.66 -13.48
C SER A 14 20.31 -13.43 -13.43
N LEU A 15 20.24 -14.43 -12.56
CA LEU A 15 18.98 -15.01 -12.10
C LEU A 15 18.19 -13.87 -11.47
N GLY A 16 17.26 -13.28 -12.23
CA GLY A 16 16.27 -12.38 -11.67
C GLY A 16 15.54 -13.12 -10.55
N SER A 17 15.53 -12.55 -9.35
CA SER A 17 14.69 -13.04 -8.28
C SER A 17 13.24 -12.97 -8.75
N PHE A 18 12.65 -14.13 -9.06
CA PHE A 18 11.21 -14.21 -9.27
C PHE A 18 10.53 -13.79 -7.97
N SER A 19 9.75 -12.71 -8.05
CA SER A 19 8.90 -12.27 -6.95
C SER A 19 7.95 -13.41 -6.60
N GLN A 20 7.89 -13.79 -5.32
CA GLN A 20 7.05 -14.88 -4.81
C GLN A 20 5.54 -14.62 -5.00
N ALA A 21 5.16 -13.44 -5.49
CA ALA A 21 3.78 -13.02 -5.71
C ALA A 21 3.04 -13.80 -6.82
N ASP A 22 3.74 -14.39 -7.80
CA ASP A 22 3.09 -14.97 -9.00
C ASP A 22 2.32 -16.28 -8.75
N SER A 23 2.40 -16.87 -7.55
CA SER A 23 1.71 -18.14 -7.23
C SER A 23 0.39 -17.99 -6.47
N VAL A 24 0.10 -16.82 -5.89
CA VAL A 24 -1.12 -16.61 -5.08
C VAL A 24 -2.20 -15.94 -5.91
N VAL A 25 -3.29 -16.66 -6.17
CA VAL A 25 -4.45 -16.13 -6.88
C VAL A 25 -5.27 -15.23 -5.95
N ALA A 26 -5.62 -14.02 -6.40
CA ALA A 26 -6.51 -13.16 -5.65
C ALA A 26 -7.89 -13.79 -5.47
N ASN A 27 -8.52 -13.52 -4.33
CA ASN A 27 -9.97 -13.69 -4.23
C ASN A 27 -10.64 -12.74 -5.23
N THR A 28 -11.42 -13.26 -6.17
CA THR A 28 -12.08 -12.45 -7.21
C THR A 28 -12.95 -11.34 -6.61
N LYS A 29 -13.60 -11.61 -5.47
CA LYS A 29 -14.42 -10.64 -4.75
C LYS A 29 -13.64 -9.46 -4.18
N ASP A 30 -12.33 -9.60 -3.97
CA ASP A 30 -11.49 -8.49 -3.51
C ASP A 30 -11.13 -7.54 -4.66
N VAL A 31 -11.28 -7.94 -5.92
CA VAL A 31 -10.60 -7.26 -7.05
C VAL A 31 -11.51 -6.98 -8.24
N GLU A 32 -12.79 -7.35 -8.14
CA GLU A 32 -13.81 -7.19 -9.18
C GLU A 32 -14.26 -5.73 -9.37
N SER A 33 -14.08 -4.88 -8.35
CA SER A 33 -14.47 -3.46 -8.39
C SER A 33 -13.51 -2.57 -7.60
N ILE A 34 -13.58 -1.25 -7.83
CA ILE A 34 -12.83 -0.26 -7.05
C ILE A 34 -13.21 -0.33 -5.56
N ASP A 35 -14.50 -0.47 -5.25
CA ASP A 35 -14.95 -0.54 -3.86
C ASP A 35 -14.48 -1.82 -3.16
N ALA A 36 -14.50 -2.94 -3.87
CA ALA A 36 -13.99 -4.21 -3.37
C ALA A 36 -12.49 -4.12 -3.02
N ILE A 37 -11.65 -3.63 -3.95
CA ILE A 37 -10.20 -3.59 -3.74
C ILE A 37 -9.79 -2.58 -2.68
N MET A 38 -10.51 -1.47 -2.59
CA MET A 38 -10.33 -0.49 -1.52
C MET A 38 -10.71 -1.08 -0.16
N LYS A 39 -11.86 -1.78 -0.06
CA LYS A 39 -12.23 -2.47 1.18
C LYS A 39 -11.19 -3.52 1.57
N ALA A 40 -10.74 -4.33 0.61
CA ALA A 40 -9.72 -5.35 0.85
C ALA A 40 -8.38 -4.75 1.33
N LEU A 41 -7.98 -3.60 0.78
CA LEU A 41 -6.79 -2.85 1.20
C LEU A 41 -6.86 -2.42 2.67
N TYR A 42 -7.98 -1.84 3.11
CA TYR A 42 -8.16 -1.43 4.51
C TYR A 42 -8.30 -2.63 5.45
N ASP A 43 -9.03 -3.66 5.01
CA ASP A 43 -9.21 -4.88 5.79
C ASP A 43 -7.87 -5.62 6.03
N VAL A 44 -7.00 -5.74 5.02
CA VAL A 44 -5.82 -6.63 5.10
C VAL A 44 -4.75 -6.14 6.07
N ILE A 45 -4.65 -4.84 6.31
CA ILE A 45 -3.74 -4.26 7.31
C ILE A 45 -4.38 -4.18 8.70
N SER A 46 -5.69 -4.40 8.79
CA SER A 46 -6.48 -4.28 10.01
C SER A 46 -6.60 -5.60 10.77
N GLY A 47 -6.64 -5.54 12.09
CA GLY A 47 -6.80 -6.69 12.97
C GLY A 47 -6.33 -6.43 14.42
N PRO A 48 -6.69 -7.32 15.35
CA PRO A 48 -6.31 -7.19 16.76
C PRO A 48 -4.79 -7.34 16.95
N ALA A 49 -4.34 -7.00 18.15
CA ALA A 49 -2.96 -7.21 18.57
C ALA A 49 -2.66 -8.71 18.67
N GLY A 50 -1.47 -9.13 18.26
CA GLY A 50 -1.02 -10.53 18.24
C GLY A 50 -1.54 -11.35 17.06
N GLU A 51 -2.32 -10.77 16.14
CA GLU A 51 -2.80 -11.46 14.95
C GLU A 51 -1.98 -11.10 13.72
N ALA A 52 -1.31 -12.09 13.13
CA ALA A 52 -0.58 -11.93 11.88
C ALA A 52 -1.52 -11.54 10.73
N ARG A 53 -1.12 -10.54 9.93
CA ARG A 53 -1.90 -10.14 8.76
C ARG A 53 -1.71 -11.12 7.60
N ASN A 54 -2.75 -11.23 6.76
CA ASN A 54 -2.67 -12.01 5.54
C ASN A 54 -1.90 -11.25 4.44
N TRP A 55 -0.57 -11.26 4.54
CA TRP A 55 0.30 -10.59 3.57
C TRP A 55 0.21 -11.17 2.16
N ASN A 56 -0.19 -12.43 2.01
CA ASN A 56 -0.47 -13.01 0.69
C ASN A 56 -1.69 -12.35 0.05
N ARG A 57 -2.78 -12.13 0.80
CA ARG A 57 -3.92 -11.33 0.32
C ARG A 57 -3.45 -9.93 -0.08
N MET A 58 -2.63 -9.27 0.73
CA MET A 58 -2.10 -7.94 0.41
C MET A 58 -1.38 -7.95 -0.94
N ARG A 59 -0.42 -8.86 -1.16
CA ARG A 59 0.32 -8.96 -2.43
C ARG A 59 -0.60 -9.11 -3.63
N THR A 60 -1.70 -9.85 -3.49
CA THR A 60 -2.63 -10.05 -4.60
C THR A 60 -3.38 -8.79 -5.02
N LEU A 61 -3.42 -7.72 -4.20
CA LEU A 61 -4.11 -6.47 -4.52
C LEU A 61 -3.26 -5.51 -5.37
N PHE A 62 -1.93 -5.65 -5.35
CA PHE A 62 -1.00 -4.68 -5.94
C PHE A 62 -0.38 -5.20 -7.24
N LEU A 63 -0.02 -4.28 -8.13
CA LEU A 63 0.92 -4.58 -9.21
C LEU A 63 2.31 -4.93 -8.64
N PRO A 64 3.10 -5.81 -9.28
CA PRO A 64 4.46 -6.13 -8.83
C PRO A 64 5.36 -4.89 -8.65
N GLU A 65 5.21 -3.89 -9.52
CA GLU A 65 5.97 -2.64 -9.52
C GLU A 65 5.38 -1.54 -8.61
N ALA A 66 4.29 -1.82 -7.90
CA ALA A 66 3.56 -0.82 -7.14
C ALA A 66 4.40 -0.12 -6.07
N LYS A 67 4.10 1.16 -5.84
CA LYS A 67 4.83 2.00 -4.87
C LYS A 67 3.94 2.44 -3.71
N MET A 68 4.46 2.29 -2.50
CA MET A 68 3.89 2.83 -1.28
C MET A 68 4.78 3.98 -0.81
N ILE A 69 4.21 5.19 -0.75
CA ILE A 69 4.98 6.41 -0.54
C ILE A 69 4.44 7.16 0.68
N ALA A 70 5.27 7.30 1.71
CA ALA A 70 4.93 8.06 2.91
C ALA A 70 5.53 9.45 2.84
N THR A 71 4.74 10.50 3.05
CA THR A 71 5.26 11.83 3.38
C THR A 71 5.47 11.97 4.88
N GLY A 72 6.32 12.91 5.29
CA GLY A 72 6.47 13.28 6.68
C GLY A 72 7.50 14.39 6.88
N THR A 73 7.69 14.75 8.14
CA THR A 73 8.68 15.74 8.57
C THR A 73 9.73 15.05 9.44
N THR A 74 11.01 15.33 9.20
CA THR A 74 12.09 14.85 10.06
C THR A 74 12.09 15.58 11.41
N PRO A 75 12.82 15.09 12.43
CA PRO A 75 13.00 15.82 13.68
C PRO A 75 13.63 17.21 13.51
N THR A 76 14.38 17.44 12.42
CA THR A 76 15.00 18.73 12.08
C THR A 76 14.06 19.66 11.30
N GLY A 77 12.82 19.24 11.02
CA GLY A 77 11.82 20.04 10.32
C GLY A 77 11.81 19.90 8.79
N GLU A 78 12.66 19.03 8.22
CA GLU A 78 12.72 18.85 6.77
C GLU A 78 11.52 18.03 6.28
N ILE A 79 10.89 18.49 5.21
CA ILE A 79 9.81 17.76 4.53
C ILE A 79 10.44 16.69 3.65
N VAL A 80 10.08 15.43 3.90
CA VAL A 80 10.65 14.27 3.22
C VAL A 80 9.57 13.33 2.71
N LYS A 81 9.99 12.45 1.80
CA LYS A 81 9.21 11.30 1.36
C LYS A 81 10.02 10.03 1.49
N ARG A 82 9.35 8.92 1.79
CA ARG A 82 9.91 7.57 1.74
C ARG A 82 9.16 6.78 0.69
N VAL A 83 9.87 6.27 -0.30
CA VAL A 83 9.34 5.36 -1.33
C VAL A 83 9.65 3.93 -0.90
N MET A 84 8.65 3.06 -0.96
CA MET A 84 8.71 1.65 -0.56
C MET A 84 8.05 0.78 -1.63
N THR A 85 8.53 -0.46 -1.76
CA THR A 85 7.75 -1.54 -2.37
C THR A 85 6.71 -2.07 -1.37
N VAL A 86 5.80 -2.94 -1.83
CA VAL A 86 4.86 -3.65 -0.95
C VAL A 86 5.62 -4.49 0.08
N GLU A 87 6.70 -5.17 -0.31
CA GLU A 87 7.52 -5.96 0.61
C GLU A 87 8.21 -5.10 1.66
N ASP A 88 8.79 -3.95 1.26
CA ASP A 88 9.40 -3.01 2.20
C ASP A 88 8.38 -2.54 3.25
N TYR A 89 7.13 -2.28 2.82
CA TYR A 89 6.05 -1.93 3.72
C TYR A 89 5.71 -3.06 4.69
N ILE A 90 5.58 -4.29 4.19
CA ILE A 90 5.27 -5.48 5.00
C ILE A 90 6.36 -5.70 6.05
N THR A 91 7.64 -5.74 5.62
CA THR A 91 8.78 -5.94 6.52
C THR A 91 8.87 -4.86 7.59
N ARG A 92 8.64 -3.59 7.21
CA ARG A 92 8.78 -2.46 8.13
C ARG A 92 7.60 -2.32 9.10
N ASN A 93 6.37 -2.44 8.61
CA ASN A 93 5.18 -2.09 9.38
C ASN A 93 4.49 -3.33 9.97
N GLY A 94 4.63 -4.50 9.36
CA GLY A 94 3.93 -5.72 9.79
C GLY A 94 4.11 -6.04 11.28
N PRO A 95 5.34 -6.09 11.82
CA PRO A 95 5.56 -6.35 13.25
C PRO A 95 4.90 -5.32 14.17
N VAL A 96 4.81 -4.06 13.74
CA VAL A 96 4.23 -2.97 14.52
C VAL A 96 2.69 -3.03 14.50
N LEU A 97 2.11 -3.38 13.35
CA LEU A 97 0.67 -3.55 13.18
C LEU A 97 0.16 -4.73 14.04
N GLU A 98 0.88 -5.85 13.98
CA GLU A 98 0.57 -7.04 14.77
C GLU A 98 0.77 -6.78 16.27
N LYS A 99 1.90 -6.21 16.69
CA LYS A 99 2.18 -5.99 18.12
C LYS A 99 1.14 -5.12 18.81
N ASN A 100 0.68 -4.05 18.15
CA ASN A 100 -0.10 -3.00 18.82
C ASN A 100 -1.61 -3.11 18.59
N GLY A 101 -2.05 -3.97 17.68
CA GLY A 101 -3.38 -3.87 17.11
C GLY A 101 -3.50 -2.62 16.24
N PHE A 102 -4.25 -2.76 15.16
CA PHE A 102 -4.41 -1.70 14.20
C PHE A 102 -5.68 -1.94 13.42
N PHE A 103 -6.59 -0.98 13.42
CA PHE A 103 -7.82 -1.01 12.64
C PHE A 103 -7.91 0.32 11.89
N GLU A 104 -7.65 0.29 10.60
CA GLU A 104 -7.78 1.43 9.73
C GLU A 104 -9.01 1.28 8.85
N GLN A 105 -9.82 2.33 8.81
CA GLN A 105 -11.03 2.39 8.00
C GLN A 105 -11.00 3.64 7.13
N GLU A 106 -11.55 3.51 5.93
CA GLU A 106 -11.93 4.66 5.12
C GLU A 106 -13.15 5.35 5.75
N ILE A 107 -13.07 6.67 5.91
CA ILE A 107 -14.16 7.49 6.44
C ILE A 107 -14.76 8.44 5.39
N TYR A 108 -14.03 8.69 4.30
CA TYR A 108 -14.46 9.54 3.19
C TYR A 108 -13.62 9.26 1.95
N ARG A 109 -14.18 9.45 0.75
CA ARG A 109 -13.47 9.31 -0.52
C ARG A 109 -13.97 10.31 -1.55
N LYS A 110 -13.05 10.97 -2.28
CA LYS A 110 -13.33 11.50 -3.64
C LYS A 110 -12.74 10.53 -4.66
N GLN A 111 -13.50 10.20 -5.69
CA GLN A 111 -13.12 9.20 -6.69
C GLN A 111 -13.37 9.72 -8.10
N GLU A 112 -12.37 9.57 -8.96
CA GLU A 112 -12.43 9.89 -10.38
C GLU A 112 -12.05 8.66 -11.19
N VAL A 113 -12.76 8.39 -12.28
CA VAL A 113 -12.54 7.21 -13.15
C VAL A 113 -12.56 7.62 -14.61
N TYR A 114 -11.55 7.19 -15.37
CA TYR A 114 -11.51 7.36 -16.82
C TYR A 114 -10.96 6.11 -17.50
N GLY A 115 -11.81 5.37 -18.20
CA GLY A 115 -11.44 4.12 -18.86
C GLY A 115 -10.86 3.10 -17.87
N ARG A 116 -9.56 2.83 -17.98
CA ARG A 116 -8.85 1.78 -17.22
C ARG A 116 -8.12 2.31 -15.98
N ILE A 117 -8.26 3.59 -15.65
CA ILE A 117 -7.61 4.20 -14.49
C ILE A 117 -8.65 4.75 -13.51
N ALA A 118 -8.30 4.71 -12.23
CA ALA A 118 -9.05 5.42 -11.20
C ALA A 118 -8.11 6.07 -10.18
N HIS A 119 -8.56 7.20 -9.65
CA HIS A 119 -7.92 7.90 -8.54
C HIS A 119 -8.88 7.95 -7.36
N CYS A 120 -8.42 7.50 -6.20
CA CYS A 120 -9.17 7.57 -4.95
C CYS A 120 -8.39 8.42 -3.96
N PHE A 121 -8.92 9.59 -3.63
CA PHE A 121 -8.42 10.43 -2.54
C PHE A 121 -9.21 10.09 -1.28
N SER A 122 -8.65 9.18 -0.49
CA SER A 122 -9.34 8.43 0.55
C SER A 122 -8.86 8.83 1.94
N THR A 123 -9.76 9.44 2.72
CA THR A 123 -9.49 9.80 4.11
C THR A 123 -9.64 8.58 4.99
N TYR A 124 -8.62 8.30 5.81
CA TYR A 124 -8.61 7.18 6.73
C TYR A 124 -8.63 7.63 8.19
N ALA A 125 -9.10 6.74 9.05
CA ALA A 125 -8.96 6.84 10.49
C ALA A 125 -8.52 5.49 11.06
N ALA A 126 -7.51 5.51 11.94
CA ALA A 126 -6.93 4.31 12.54
C ALA A 126 -7.13 4.29 14.06
N LYS A 127 -7.49 3.11 14.58
CA LYS A 127 -7.73 2.78 15.99
C LYS A 127 -6.81 1.63 16.41
N ARG A 128 -6.54 1.48 17.72
CA ARG A 128 -5.75 0.34 18.23
C ARG A 128 -6.63 -0.88 18.41
N THR A 129 -7.86 -0.67 18.86
CA THR A 129 -8.90 -1.69 18.94
C THR A 129 -10.11 -1.28 18.11
N ALA A 130 -10.90 -2.25 17.64
CA ALA A 130 -12.13 -1.98 16.90
C ALA A 130 -13.18 -1.20 17.73
N THR A 131 -13.09 -1.24 19.06
CA THR A 131 -14.05 -0.62 19.98
C THR A 131 -13.59 0.73 20.52
N ASP A 132 -12.37 1.19 20.19
CA ASP A 132 -11.91 2.52 20.58
C ASP A 132 -12.88 3.58 20.02
N LYS A 133 -13.22 4.58 20.83
CA LYS A 133 -14.13 5.65 20.37
C LYS A 133 -13.43 6.56 19.36
N GLU A 134 -12.29 7.11 19.77
CA GLU A 134 -11.51 8.05 18.98
C GLU A 134 -10.36 7.37 18.22
N PRO A 135 -10.07 7.77 16.98
CA PRO A 135 -8.89 7.33 16.27
C PRO A 135 -7.63 7.94 16.88
N PHE A 136 -6.53 7.18 16.90
CA PHE A 136 -5.22 7.70 17.30
C PHE A 136 -4.45 8.31 16.12
N MET A 137 -4.88 8.05 14.89
CA MET A 137 -4.26 8.56 13.67
C MET A 137 -5.32 8.73 12.59
N ARG A 138 -5.19 9.78 11.79
CA ARG A 138 -5.96 9.98 10.56
C ARG A 138 -5.03 10.49 9.47
N GLY A 139 -5.52 10.53 8.24
CA GLY A 139 -4.78 11.05 7.11
C GLY A 139 -5.52 10.81 5.80
N ILE A 140 -4.83 11.07 4.69
CA ILE A 140 -5.37 10.80 3.36
C ILE A 140 -4.40 9.94 2.57
N ASN A 141 -4.94 8.88 1.98
CA ASN A 141 -4.30 8.06 0.97
C ASN A 141 -4.72 8.56 -0.43
N SER A 142 -3.76 8.99 -1.24
CA SER A 142 -3.93 9.19 -2.69
C SER A 142 -3.60 7.87 -3.39
N ILE A 143 -4.62 7.16 -3.82
CA ILE A 143 -4.51 5.81 -4.37
C ILE A 143 -4.77 5.84 -5.87
N GLN A 144 -3.87 5.23 -6.64
CA GLN A 144 -4.02 5.04 -8.07
C GLN A 144 -4.32 3.57 -8.35
N LEU A 145 -5.38 3.32 -9.13
CA LEU A 145 -5.82 2.00 -9.51
C LEU A 145 -5.75 1.82 -11.03
N TYR A 146 -5.45 0.59 -11.45
CA TYR A 146 -5.40 0.17 -12.84
C TYR A 146 -6.33 -1.03 -13.07
N ASN A 147 -7.12 -1.00 -14.13
CA ASN A 147 -7.89 -2.14 -14.59
C ASN A 147 -7.23 -2.77 -15.82
N ASP A 148 -6.88 -4.05 -15.73
CA ASP A 148 -6.23 -4.80 -16.81
C ASP A 148 -7.22 -5.40 -17.83
N GLY A 149 -8.51 -5.10 -17.70
CA GLY A 149 -9.61 -5.67 -18.47
C GLY A 149 -10.20 -6.94 -17.86
N LYS A 150 -9.61 -7.46 -16.78
CA LYS A 150 -10.08 -8.63 -16.04
C LYS A 150 -10.40 -8.28 -14.58
N ARG A 151 -9.61 -7.39 -13.97
CA ARG A 151 -9.73 -7.00 -12.56
C ARG A 151 -9.03 -5.67 -12.28
N TRP A 152 -9.25 -5.14 -11.08
CA TRP A 152 -8.53 -3.99 -10.56
C TRP A 152 -7.24 -4.40 -9.84
N TRP A 153 -6.28 -3.47 -9.90
CA TRP A 153 -4.97 -3.52 -9.25
C TRP A 153 -4.65 -2.18 -8.62
N ILE A 154 -3.90 -2.19 -7.52
CA ILE A 154 -3.31 -0.99 -6.93
C ILE A 154 -1.95 -0.73 -7.57
N LEU A 155 -1.79 0.44 -8.19
CA LEU A 155 -0.55 0.90 -8.80
C LEU A 155 0.30 1.69 -7.82
N SER A 156 -0.31 2.60 -7.05
CA SER A 156 0.41 3.36 -6.03
C SER A 156 -0.51 3.78 -4.90
N ILE A 157 0.10 3.95 -3.72
CA ILE A 157 -0.51 4.61 -2.57
C ILE A 157 0.49 5.66 -2.10
N PHE A 158 0.08 6.93 -2.14
CA PHE A 158 0.87 8.05 -1.64
C PHE A 158 0.07 8.75 -0.54
N TRP A 159 0.62 8.87 0.67
CA TRP A 159 -0.17 9.35 1.80
C TRP A 159 0.48 10.46 2.61
N GLN A 160 -0.40 11.23 3.23
CA GLN A 160 -0.12 12.28 4.20
C GLN A 160 -0.95 12.02 5.45
N SER A 161 -0.28 11.83 6.58
CA SER A 161 -0.95 11.76 7.88
C SER A 161 -1.34 13.16 8.34
N GLU A 162 -2.47 13.26 9.02
CA GLU A 162 -2.88 14.48 9.70
C GLU A 162 -1.91 14.83 10.84
N SER A 163 -1.66 16.12 11.04
CA SER A 163 -0.92 16.62 12.20
C SER A 163 -1.61 17.87 12.78
N LYS A 164 -1.11 18.37 13.90
CA LYS A 164 -1.62 19.63 14.49
C LYS A 164 -1.41 20.82 13.55
N ASP A 165 -0.31 20.81 12.80
CA ASP A 165 0.06 21.90 11.88
C ASP A 165 -0.54 21.70 10.47
N LEU A 166 -1.03 20.48 10.19
CA LEU A 166 -1.70 20.12 8.94
C LEU A 166 -2.97 19.30 9.23
N PRO A 167 -4.04 19.95 9.72
CA PRO A 167 -5.31 19.29 10.00
C PRO A 167 -6.01 18.84 8.71
N LEU A 168 -6.87 17.82 8.80
CA LEU A 168 -7.68 17.38 7.66
C LEU A 168 -8.63 18.50 7.20
N PRO A 169 -8.61 18.88 5.91
CA PRO A 169 -9.56 19.84 5.39
C PRO A 169 -11.00 19.30 5.48
N LYS A 170 -11.95 20.17 5.85
CA LYS A 170 -13.37 19.81 6.03
C LYS A 170 -14.01 19.15 4.81
N GLU A 171 -13.55 19.49 3.62
CA GLU A 171 -14.05 18.91 2.36
C GLU A 171 -13.66 17.44 2.15
N TYR A 172 -12.68 16.93 2.91
CA TYR A 172 -12.27 15.52 2.90
C TYR A 172 -12.81 14.74 4.11
N LEU A 173 -13.81 15.30 4.78
CA LEU A 173 -14.52 14.65 5.87
C LEU A 173 -15.97 14.46 5.44
N LYS A 174 -16.58 13.36 5.87
CA LYS A 174 -18.00 13.13 5.66
C LYS A 174 -18.78 14.31 6.27
N LYS A 175 -19.69 14.90 5.51
CA LYS A 175 -20.64 15.86 6.09
C LYS A 175 -21.52 15.09 7.08
N GLU A 176 -21.52 15.54 8.33
CA GLU A 176 -22.52 15.12 9.33
C GLU A 176 -23.93 15.48 8.86
#